data_AF-X1VUP9-F1
#
_entry.id   AF-X1VUP9-F1
#
_cell.length_a   1.000
_cell.length_b   1.000
_cell.length_c   1.000
_cell.angle_alpha   90.00
_cell.angle_beta   90.00
_cell.angle_gamma   90.00
#
_symmetry.space_group_name_H-M   'P 1'
#
loop_
_entity.id
_entity.type
_entity.pdbx_description
1 polymer ?
#
loop_
_entity_poly.entity_id
_entity_poly.type
_entity_poly.pdbx_seq_one_letter_code
_entity_poly.pdbx_strand_id
1 'polypeptide(L)'
;AIENAKFNYDKEYYSISKFAPQLIVNIKEAGIVREHRLFLLEINPVSYNPKTGELEVKTSIELEITFSHPNISYSIQRLQRYSNPQFEKFVKGCILNYGAIESMIDYPVIPIGYLIIVYDNFESNITPLAEWKKRKGYYVTVTRTSDIPGGPTTGNIQAYIQDAYNNWPIPPSFVLLVGDKPQIPAFTGSQTSKVTDLYYAAISGGDYFPDLWLGRFSAETSTHVDVMVEKVVDYEKTDWSSGTDWIKKA
;
A
#
# COMPACT_ATOMS: atom_id res chain seq x y z
N ALA A 1 -18.80 10.59 14.47
CA ALA A 1 -18.64 11.85 15.22
C ALA A 1 -19.02 13.12 14.43
N ILE A 2 -19.53 13.03 13.19
CA ILE A 2 -19.87 14.22 12.36
C ILE A 2 -21.38 14.51 12.31
N GLU A 3 -22.25 13.58 12.73
CA GLU A 3 -23.71 13.73 12.56
C GLU A 3 -24.37 14.85 13.38
N ASN A 4 -23.69 15.45 14.38
CA ASN A 4 -24.23 16.54 15.21
C ASN A 4 -23.42 17.85 15.12
N ALA A 5 -22.54 17.99 14.13
CA ALA A 5 -21.83 19.25 13.94
C ALA A 5 -22.84 20.34 13.55
N LYS A 6 -22.88 21.44 14.31
CA LYS A 6 -23.70 22.61 13.94
C LYS A 6 -23.19 23.14 12.61
N PHE A 7 -24.11 23.33 11.67
CA PHE A 7 -23.80 24.02 10.42
C PHE A 7 -23.25 25.41 10.74
N ASN A 8 -22.02 25.68 10.30
CA ASN A 8 -21.37 26.97 10.47
C ASN A 8 -21.60 27.80 9.20
N TYR A 9 -22.50 28.77 9.29
CA TYR A 9 -22.87 29.62 8.16
C TYR A 9 -21.78 30.65 7.86
N ASP A 10 -21.11 30.47 6.73
CA ASP A 10 -20.13 31.43 6.22
C ASP A 10 -20.83 32.60 5.50
N LYS A 11 -20.99 33.72 6.19
CA LYS A 11 -21.66 34.91 5.64
C LYS A 11 -20.99 35.45 4.38
N GLU A 12 -19.67 35.36 4.29
CA GLU A 12 -18.91 35.90 3.16
C GLU A 12 -19.15 35.04 1.92
N TYR A 13 -18.96 33.72 2.04
CA TYR A 13 -19.23 32.78 0.96
C TYR A 13 -20.66 32.89 0.44
N TYR A 14 -21.65 32.97 1.35
CA TYR A 14 -23.06 33.02 0.97
C TYR A 14 -23.53 34.36 0.38
N SER A 15 -22.69 35.39 0.41
CA SER A 15 -22.97 36.67 -0.26
C SER A 15 -22.59 36.69 -1.75
N ILE A 16 -21.85 35.67 -2.22
CA ILE A 16 -21.28 35.60 -3.57
C ILE A 16 -22.34 35.15 -4.59
N SER A 17 -22.55 35.95 -5.64
CA SER A 17 -23.50 35.65 -6.72
C SER A 17 -22.86 34.84 -7.84
N LYS A 18 -22.42 33.62 -7.56
CA LYS A 18 -21.65 32.81 -8.51
C LYS A 18 -21.86 31.33 -8.25
N PHE A 19 -22.07 30.55 -9.31
CA PHE A 19 -22.11 29.09 -9.22
C PHE A 19 -20.74 28.53 -8.80
N ALA A 20 -20.73 27.67 -7.79
CA ALA A 20 -19.55 26.96 -7.30
C ALA A 20 -19.86 25.47 -7.02
N PRO A 21 -18.89 24.57 -7.24
CA PRO A 21 -17.61 24.81 -7.91
C PRO A 21 -17.81 25.12 -9.40
N GLN A 22 -16.91 25.93 -9.99
CA GLN A 22 -16.95 26.27 -11.41
C GLN A 22 -16.39 25.17 -12.31
N LEU A 23 -15.41 24.44 -11.78
CA LEU A 23 -14.72 23.41 -12.53
C LEU A 23 -15.57 22.13 -12.50
N ILE A 24 -16.10 21.75 -13.66
CA ILE A 24 -16.96 20.56 -13.80
C ILE A 24 -16.13 19.30 -13.64
N VAL A 25 -14.92 19.27 -14.21
CA VAL A 25 -14.01 18.13 -14.16
C VAL A 25 -12.62 18.58 -13.80
N ASN A 26 -12.01 17.86 -12.87
CA ASN A 26 -10.64 18.06 -12.44
C ASN A 26 -9.88 16.74 -12.51
N ILE A 27 -8.60 16.80 -12.85
CA ILE A 27 -7.71 15.64 -12.80
C ILE A 27 -6.54 16.01 -11.90
N LYS A 28 -6.34 15.23 -10.84
CA LYS A 28 -5.21 15.37 -9.92
C LYS A 28 -4.37 14.11 -9.96
N GLU A 29 -3.06 14.25 -10.01
CA GLU A 29 -2.18 13.13 -9.72
C GLU A 29 -2.37 12.72 -8.26
N ALA A 30 -2.75 11.46 -8.02
CA ALA A 30 -2.96 10.95 -6.69
C ALA A 30 -1.65 10.44 -6.09
N GLY A 31 -0.84 9.74 -6.89
CA GLY A 31 0.42 9.13 -6.48
C GLY A 31 0.76 7.92 -7.36
N ILE A 32 1.71 7.12 -6.91
CA ILE A 32 2.19 5.91 -7.57
C ILE A 32 1.97 4.73 -6.63
N VAL A 33 1.42 3.63 -7.17
CA VAL A 33 1.27 2.38 -6.45
C VAL A 33 1.92 1.28 -7.25
N ARG A 34 3.10 0.84 -6.81
CA ARG A 34 3.82 -0.26 -7.44
C ARG A 34 3.87 -0.12 -8.97
N GLU A 35 4.40 1.02 -9.42
CA GLU A 35 4.52 1.46 -10.81
C GLU A 35 3.25 1.88 -11.54
N HIS A 36 2.08 1.81 -10.90
CA HIS A 36 0.86 2.38 -11.44
C HIS A 36 0.75 3.84 -11.01
N ARG A 37 0.91 4.77 -11.95
CA ARG A 37 0.70 6.20 -11.71
C ARG A 37 -0.78 6.52 -11.75
N LEU A 38 -1.34 6.85 -10.59
CA LEU A 38 -2.77 7.02 -10.38
C LEU A 38 -3.19 8.49 -10.49
N PHE A 39 -4.35 8.71 -11.11
CA PHE A 39 -4.99 10.02 -11.20
C PHE A 39 -6.40 9.96 -10.63
N LEU A 40 -6.75 10.93 -9.80
CA LEU A 40 -8.09 11.16 -9.30
C LEU A 40 -8.85 12.04 -10.30
N LEU A 41 -9.92 11.49 -10.86
CA LEU A 41 -10.89 12.23 -11.67
C LEU A 41 -12.01 12.74 -10.76
N GLU A 42 -12.05 14.04 -10.50
CA GLU A 42 -13.13 14.69 -9.75
C GLU A 42 -14.16 15.23 -10.72
N ILE A 43 -15.43 14.84 -10.56
CA ILE A 43 -16.55 15.33 -11.37
C ILE A 43 -17.53 16.04 -10.43
N ASN A 44 -17.81 17.31 -10.71
CA ASN A 44 -18.76 18.16 -9.99
C ASN A 44 -20.01 18.36 -10.86
N PRO A 45 -21.02 17.46 -10.78
CA PRO A 45 -22.22 17.56 -11.60
C PRO A 45 -23.21 18.61 -11.09
N VAL A 46 -23.03 19.11 -9.86
CA VAL A 46 -23.90 20.09 -9.23
C VAL A 46 -23.10 21.33 -8.86
N SER A 47 -23.60 22.48 -9.27
CA SER A 47 -23.07 23.78 -8.87
C SER A 47 -24.17 24.60 -8.19
N TYR A 48 -23.84 25.31 -7.13
CA TYR A 48 -24.79 26.12 -6.35
C TYR A 48 -24.40 27.61 -6.41
N ASN A 49 -25.37 28.49 -6.64
CA ASN A 49 -25.21 29.92 -6.49
C ASN A 49 -25.76 30.35 -5.12
N PRO A 50 -24.90 30.70 -4.16
CA PRO A 50 -25.35 30.87 -2.79
C PRO A 50 -26.10 32.17 -2.53
N LYS A 51 -25.97 33.18 -3.40
CA LYS A 51 -26.76 34.42 -3.30
C LYS A 51 -28.17 34.26 -3.85
N THR A 52 -28.35 33.54 -4.96
CA THR A 52 -29.66 33.38 -5.61
C THR A 52 -30.42 32.16 -5.12
N GLY A 53 -29.74 31.18 -4.52
CA GLY A 53 -30.34 29.92 -4.10
C GLY A 53 -30.55 28.92 -5.24
N GLU A 54 -30.01 29.20 -6.43
CA GLU A 54 -30.19 28.39 -7.62
C GLU A 54 -29.17 27.24 -7.67
N LEU A 55 -29.62 26.09 -8.18
CA LEU A 55 -28.78 24.92 -8.45
C LEU A 55 -28.71 24.69 -9.96
N GLU A 56 -27.50 24.45 -10.45
CA GLU A 56 -27.28 23.95 -11.80
C GLU A 56 -26.87 22.48 -11.71
N VAL A 57 -27.66 21.59 -12.35
CA VAL A 57 -27.44 20.14 -12.31
C VAL A 57 -27.19 19.62 -13.72
N LYS A 58 -26.02 19.02 -13.92
CA LYS A 58 -25.60 18.40 -15.18
C LYS A 58 -26.02 16.94 -15.16
N THR A 59 -26.97 16.58 -16.01
CA THR A 59 -27.57 15.22 -16.06
C THR A 59 -26.80 14.24 -16.94
N SER A 60 -25.92 14.75 -17.82
CA SER A 60 -25.02 13.95 -18.65
C SER A 60 -23.70 14.68 -18.83
N ILE A 61 -22.59 13.95 -18.69
CA ILE A 61 -21.23 14.46 -18.87
C ILE A 61 -20.45 13.39 -19.66
N GLU A 62 -19.96 13.77 -20.84
CA GLU A 62 -19.09 12.93 -21.67
C GLU A 62 -17.66 13.47 -21.58
N LEU A 63 -16.70 12.58 -21.33
CA LEU A 63 -15.30 12.94 -21.06
C LEU A 63 -14.37 12.10 -21.92
N GLU A 64 -13.38 12.77 -22.52
CA GLU A 64 -12.26 12.12 -23.19
C GLU A 64 -10.97 12.43 -22.41
N ILE A 65 -10.25 11.38 -22.01
CA ILE A 65 -8.97 11.49 -21.32
C ILE A 65 -7.87 11.07 -22.29
N THR A 66 -6.96 12.00 -22.59
CA THR A 66 -5.82 11.75 -23.48
C THR A 66 -4.51 11.81 -22.71
N PHE A 67 -3.64 10.83 -22.94
CA PHE A 67 -2.30 10.79 -22.35
C PHE A 67 -1.30 11.39 -23.34
N SER A 68 -0.69 12.52 -22.98
CA SER A 68 0.30 13.19 -23.84
C SER A 68 1.69 12.58 -23.65
N HIS A 69 2.36 12.24 -24.76
CA HIS A 69 3.72 11.69 -24.80
C HIS A 69 3.96 10.44 -23.93
N PRO A 70 3.14 9.38 -24.04
CA PRO A 70 3.32 8.20 -23.21
C PRO A 70 4.58 7.42 -23.62
N ASN A 71 5.37 6.99 -22.63
CA ASN A 71 6.42 5.99 -22.83
C ASN A 71 5.88 4.61 -22.46
N ILE A 72 5.15 4.00 -23.40
CA ILE A 72 4.48 2.71 -23.21
C ILE A 72 5.50 1.60 -22.95
N SER A 73 6.61 1.54 -23.70
CA SER A 73 7.64 0.52 -23.53
C SER A 73 8.27 0.56 -22.13
N TYR A 74 8.55 1.76 -21.61
CA TYR A 74 9.04 1.92 -20.24
C TYR A 74 8.00 1.44 -19.22
N SER A 75 6.74 1.80 -19.40
CA SER A 75 5.64 1.41 -18.51
C SER A 75 5.49 -0.12 -18.46
N ILE A 76 5.50 -0.79 -19.62
CA ILE A 76 5.46 -2.25 -19.72
C ILE A 76 6.65 -2.89 -19.00
N GLN A 77 7.87 -2.38 -19.23
CA GLN A 77 9.08 -2.92 -18.57
C GLN A 77 9.02 -2.80 -17.05
N ARG A 78 8.52 -1.67 -16.53
CA ARG A 78 8.35 -1.45 -15.08
C ARG A 78 7.27 -2.38 -14.53
N LEU A 79 6.08 -2.43 -15.14
CA LEU A 79 5.00 -3.32 -14.71
C LEU A 79 5.42 -4.80 -14.72
N GLN A 80 6.20 -5.24 -15.73
CA GLN A 80 6.77 -6.58 -15.77
C GLN A 80 7.75 -6.85 -14.62
N ARG A 81 8.65 -5.90 -14.30
CA ARG A 81 9.63 -6.05 -13.23
C ARG A 81 8.99 -6.12 -11.84
N TYR A 82 7.97 -5.31 -11.59
CA TYR A 82 7.32 -5.21 -10.28
C TYR A 82 6.04 -6.02 -10.16
N SER A 83 5.67 -6.72 -11.24
CA SER A 83 4.57 -7.66 -11.36
C SER A 83 4.35 -8.49 -10.10
N ASN A 84 3.14 -8.41 -9.55
CA ASN A 84 2.70 -9.27 -8.46
C ASN A 84 1.19 -9.50 -8.57
N PRO A 85 0.73 -10.76 -8.80
CA PRO A 85 -0.69 -11.08 -8.93
C PRO A 85 -1.57 -10.61 -7.77
N GLN A 86 -1.04 -10.50 -6.55
CA GLN A 86 -1.81 -9.99 -5.40
C GLN A 86 -2.01 -8.48 -5.46
N PHE A 87 -0.98 -7.72 -5.87
CA PHE A 87 -1.11 -6.27 -6.10
C PHE A 87 -2.01 -5.98 -7.29
N GLU A 88 -1.89 -6.75 -8.38
CA GLU A 88 -2.75 -6.59 -9.56
C GLU A 88 -4.25 -6.71 -9.23
N LYS A 89 -4.61 -7.64 -8.34
CA LYS A 89 -6.00 -7.77 -7.87
C LYS A 89 -6.47 -6.52 -7.12
N PHE A 90 -5.60 -5.94 -6.30
CA PHE A 90 -5.92 -4.70 -5.57
C PHE A 90 -6.07 -3.53 -6.55
N VAL A 91 -5.08 -3.31 -7.42
CA VAL A 91 -5.09 -2.22 -8.41
C VAL A 91 -6.31 -2.33 -9.32
N LYS A 92 -6.64 -3.53 -9.82
CA LYS A 92 -7.84 -3.79 -10.63
C LYS A 92 -9.13 -3.38 -9.95
N GLY A 93 -9.22 -3.50 -8.63
CA GLY A 93 -10.39 -3.09 -7.85
C GLY A 93 -10.47 -1.57 -7.62
N CYS A 94 -9.36 -0.85 -7.79
CA CYS A 94 -9.24 0.56 -7.45
C CYS A 94 -9.19 1.52 -8.66
N ILE A 95 -8.84 1.03 -9.85
CA ILE A 95 -8.67 1.88 -11.04
C ILE A 95 -9.71 1.60 -12.12
N LEU A 96 -10.23 2.65 -12.75
CA LEU A 96 -11.32 2.56 -13.73
C LEU A 96 -10.91 1.92 -15.06
N ASN A 97 -9.68 2.15 -15.50
CA ASN A 97 -9.15 1.75 -16.80
C ASN A 97 -8.11 0.62 -16.71
N TYR A 98 -8.21 -0.24 -15.69
CA TYR A 98 -7.35 -1.40 -15.54
C TYR A 98 -7.42 -2.31 -16.77
N GLY A 99 -6.28 -2.79 -17.26
CA GLY A 99 -6.17 -3.66 -18.42
C GLY A 99 -5.82 -2.94 -19.72
N ALA A 100 -5.78 -1.60 -19.73
CA ALA A 100 -5.39 -0.83 -20.90
C ALA A 100 -3.92 -1.06 -21.30
N ILE A 101 -3.04 -1.33 -20.32
CA ILE A 101 -1.62 -1.65 -20.55
C ILE A 101 -1.32 -3.08 -20.08
N GLU A 102 -1.95 -3.54 -19.01
CA GLU A 102 -1.68 -4.82 -18.36
C GLU A 102 -2.05 -6.01 -19.25
N SER A 103 -3.02 -5.84 -20.16
CA SER A 103 -3.34 -6.84 -21.19
C SER A 103 -2.23 -7.05 -22.21
N MET A 104 -1.27 -6.12 -22.30
CA MET A 104 -0.08 -6.21 -23.16
C MET A 104 1.09 -6.93 -22.46
N ILE A 105 0.89 -7.40 -21.23
CA ILE A 105 1.92 -8.04 -20.41
C ILE A 105 1.64 -9.55 -20.34
N ASP A 106 2.69 -10.34 -20.55
CA ASP A 106 2.67 -11.78 -20.29
C ASP A 106 3.04 -12.04 -18.81
N TYR A 107 2.16 -12.68 -18.03
CA TYR A 107 2.43 -13.03 -16.61
C TYR A 107 2.58 -14.57 -16.52
N PRO A 108 3.65 -15.15 -15.92
CA PRO A 108 4.51 -14.60 -14.86
C PRO A 108 6.05 -14.71 -15.07
N VAL A 109 6.81 -13.86 -14.36
CA VAL A 109 8.15 -14.20 -13.81
C VAL A 109 7.98 -14.46 -12.31
N ILE A 110 7.88 -15.73 -11.97
CA ILE A 110 8.18 -16.25 -10.63
C ILE A 110 9.70 -16.03 -10.42
N PRO A 111 10.16 -15.65 -9.22
CA PRO A 111 9.44 -15.72 -7.94
C PRO A 111 8.99 -14.37 -7.34
N ILE A 112 8.04 -14.44 -6.41
CA ILE A 112 7.57 -13.29 -5.63
C ILE A 112 8.51 -13.06 -4.43
N GLY A 113 9.14 -11.88 -4.36
CA GLY A 113 10.04 -11.52 -3.26
C GLY A 113 9.31 -11.33 -1.93
N TYR A 114 9.89 -11.86 -0.85
CA TYR A 114 9.43 -11.72 0.52
C TYR A 114 10.64 -11.39 1.41
N LEU A 115 10.70 -10.17 1.93
CA LEU A 115 11.78 -9.73 2.81
C LEU A 115 11.35 -9.82 4.27
N ILE A 116 12.14 -10.48 5.09
CA ILE A 116 11.97 -10.51 6.55
C ILE A 116 13.11 -9.73 7.17
N ILE A 117 12.80 -8.66 7.90
CA ILE A 117 13.78 -7.93 8.72
C ILE A 117 13.52 -8.33 10.17
N VAL A 118 14.50 -9.00 10.78
CA VAL A 118 14.34 -9.63 12.09
C VAL A 118 15.36 -9.13 13.10
N TYR A 119 14.91 -8.89 14.33
CA TYR A 119 15.83 -8.67 15.43
C TYR A 119 16.71 -9.90 15.64
N ASP A 120 18.02 -9.69 15.76
CA ASP A 120 19.04 -10.75 15.78
C ASP A 120 18.69 -11.96 16.66
N ASN A 121 18.21 -11.71 17.89
CA ASN A 121 17.88 -12.78 18.84
C ASN A 121 16.63 -13.61 18.45
N PHE A 122 15.88 -13.19 17.43
CA PHE A 122 14.67 -13.87 16.94
C PHE A 122 14.86 -14.58 15.60
N GLU A 123 16.08 -14.58 15.05
CA GLU A 123 16.37 -15.21 13.74
C GLU A 123 16.00 -16.70 13.72
N SER A 124 16.38 -17.44 14.76
CA SER A 124 16.04 -18.87 14.87
C SER A 124 14.53 -19.10 14.97
N ASN A 125 13.81 -18.23 15.68
CA ASN A 125 12.36 -18.32 15.90
C ASN A 125 11.55 -18.03 14.63
N ILE A 126 12.02 -17.11 13.76
CA ILE A 126 11.32 -16.79 12.50
C ILE A 126 11.59 -17.80 11.38
N THR A 127 12.68 -18.57 11.50
CA THR A 127 13.14 -19.53 10.48
C THR A 127 12.03 -20.49 9.99
N PRO A 128 11.20 -21.11 10.86
CA PRO A 128 10.12 -22.00 10.41
C PRO A 128 9.11 -21.32 9.48
N LEU A 129 8.77 -20.04 9.72
CA LEU A 129 7.92 -19.27 8.83
C LEU A 129 8.61 -18.97 7.50
N ALA A 130 9.89 -18.57 7.55
CA ALA A 130 10.68 -18.28 6.34
C ALA A 130 10.75 -19.51 5.41
N GLU A 131 11.05 -20.69 5.96
CA GLU A 131 11.09 -21.95 5.21
C GLU A 131 9.70 -22.35 4.68
N TRP A 132 8.64 -22.14 5.46
CA TRP A 132 7.28 -22.37 5.00
C TRP A 132 6.90 -21.47 3.82
N LYS A 133 7.25 -20.17 3.87
CA LYS A 133 7.04 -19.26 2.73
C LYS A 133 7.85 -19.67 1.51
N LYS A 134 9.11 -20.11 1.67
CA LYS A 134 9.90 -20.68 0.56
C LYS A 134 9.19 -21.88 -0.07
N ARG A 135 8.67 -22.81 0.73
CA ARG A 135 7.88 -23.97 0.24
C ARG A 135 6.61 -23.57 -0.50
N LYS A 136 6.00 -22.43 -0.17
CA LYS A 136 4.85 -21.87 -0.90
C LYS A 136 5.23 -21.15 -2.21
N GLY A 137 6.52 -21.10 -2.56
CA GLY A 137 7.02 -20.51 -3.80
C GLY A 137 7.47 -19.04 -3.70
N TYR A 138 7.58 -18.49 -2.49
CA TYR A 138 8.15 -17.15 -2.30
C TYR A 138 9.68 -17.20 -2.34
N TYR A 139 10.29 -16.16 -2.90
CA TYR A 139 11.72 -15.91 -2.75
C TYR A 139 11.96 -15.14 -1.46
N VAL A 140 12.33 -15.87 -0.40
CA VAL A 140 12.44 -15.31 0.95
C VAL A 140 13.88 -14.90 1.25
N THR A 141 14.07 -13.63 1.59
CA THR A 141 15.33 -13.11 2.16
C THR A 141 15.09 -12.78 3.63
N VAL A 142 15.96 -13.26 4.51
CA VAL A 142 15.97 -12.92 5.93
C VAL A 142 17.19 -12.04 6.19
N THR A 143 16.97 -10.86 6.78
CA THR A 143 18.02 -9.90 7.11
C THR A 143 17.92 -9.56 8.59
N ARG A 144 19.03 -9.71 9.32
CA ARG A 144 19.06 -9.30 10.73
C ARG A 144 19.19 -7.79 10.85
N THR A 145 18.69 -7.24 11.95
CA THR A 145 18.85 -5.81 12.24
C THR A 145 20.31 -5.35 12.27
N SER A 146 21.24 -6.20 12.72
CA SER A 146 22.67 -5.91 12.71
C SER A 146 23.32 -5.94 11.32
N ASP A 147 22.71 -6.63 10.35
CA ASP A 147 23.22 -6.70 8.97
C ASP A 147 22.82 -5.46 8.15
N ILE A 148 21.94 -4.59 8.69
CA ILE A 148 21.52 -3.34 8.03
C ILE A 148 22.68 -2.32 8.10
N PRO A 149 23.14 -1.79 6.94
CA PRO A 149 24.19 -0.78 6.91
C PRO A 149 23.85 0.45 7.76
N GLY A 150 24.74 0.81 8.69
CA GLY A 150 24.53 1.93 9.62
C GLY A 150 23.63 1.60 10.83
N GLY A 151 23.20 0.34 10.99
CA GLY A 151 22.38 -0.13 12.10
C GLY A 151 20.87 0.13 11.93
N PRO A 152 20.02 -0.42 12.83
CA PRO A 152 18.57 -0.46 12.66
C PRO A 152 17.87 0.85 13.06
N THR A 153 18.20 1.94 12.38
CA THR A 153 17.44 3.20 12.48
C THR A 153 16.28 3.20 11.50
N THR A 154 15.27 4.05 11.72
CA THR A 154 14.14 4.17 10.78
C THR A 154 14.60 4.55 9.37
N GLY A 155 15.56 5.47 9.26
CA GLY A 155 16.13 5.89 7.97
C GLY A 155 16.89 4.75 7.27
N ASN A 156 17.71 4.00 7.99
CA ASN A 156 18.51 2.93 7.39
C ASN A 156 17.65 1.73 6.99
N ILE A 157 16.65 1.36 7.79
CA ILE A 157 15.70 0.30 7.45
C ILE A 157 14.90 0.69 6.20
N GLN A 158 14.40 1.92 6.14
CA GLN A 158 13.69 2.42 4.95
C GLN A 158 14.59 2.41 3.71
N ALA A 159 15.83 2.90 3.84
CA ALA A 159 16.81 2.89 2.75
C ALA A 159 17.16 1.46 2.28
N TYR A 160 17.27 0.51 3.20
CA TYR A 160 17.51 -0.89 2.88
C TYR A 160 16.34 -1.52 2.11
N ILE A 161 15.10 -1.28 2.55
CA ILE A 161 13.90 -1.75 1.84
C ILE A 161 13.81 -1.09 0.46
N GLN A 162 14.12 0.21 0.36
CA GLN A 162 14.16 0.95 -0.90
C GLN A 162 15.19 0.40 -1.88
N ASP A 163 16.40 0.06 -1.40
CA ASP A 163 17.43 -0.60 -2.20
C ASP A 163 16.96 -1.98 -2.69
N ALA A 164 16.39 -2.77 -1.78
CA ALA A 164 15.83 -4.08 -2.12
C ALA A 164 14.75 -3.98 -3.21
N TYR A 165 13.86 -2.98 -3.09
CA TYR A 165 12.83 -2.72 -4.09
C TYR A 165 13.41 -2.29 -5.44
N ASN A 166 14.34 -1.34 -5.46
CA ASN A 166 14.85 -0.79 -6.72
C ASN A 166 15.83 -1.74 -7.44
N ASN A 167 16.74 -2.36 -6.68
CA ASN A 167 18.00 -2.87 -7.22
C ASN A 167 18.12 -4.40 -7.19
N TRP A 168 17.38 -5.10 -6.34
CA TRP A 168 17.51 -6.56 -6.29
C TRP A 168 16.97 -7.22 -7.57
N PRO A 169 17.49 -8.40 -7.96
CA PRO A 169 16.96 -9.14 -9.09
C PRO A 169 15.47 -9.48 -8.93
N ILE A 170 15.08 -9.83 -7.70
CA ILE A 170 13.70 -10.11 -7.30
C ILE A 170 13.30 -9.08 -6.24
N PRO A 171 12.56 -8.02 -6.62
CA PRO A 171 12.16 -7.00 -5.67
C PRO A 171 11.12 -7.56 -4.68
N PRO A 172 11.17 -7.16 -3.39
CA PRO A 172 10.19 -7.58 -2.41
C PRO A 172 8.78 -7.07 -2.76
N SER A 173 7.82 -7.97 -2.66
CA SER A 173 6.39 -7.65 -2.64
C SER A 173 5.84 -7.55 -1.24
N PHE A 174 6.46 -8.28 -0.32
CA PHE A 174 6.10 -8.36 1.08
C PHE A 174 7.32 -8.01 1.93
N VAL A 175 7.10 -7.26 3.00
CA VAL A 175 8.07 -7.03 4.06
C VAL A 175 7.43 -7.43 5.38
N LEU A 176 8.15 -8.22 6.18
CA LEU A 176 7.76 -8.56 7.54
C LEU A 176 8.83 -8.05 8.51
N LEU A 177 8.43 -7.16 9.41
CA LEU A 177 9.27 -6.70 10.52
C LEU A 177 9.05 -7.62 11.72
N VAL A 178 10.12 -8.17 12.30
CA VAL A 178 10.03 -9.10 13.43
C VAL A 178 10.80 -8.56 14.63
N GLY A 179 10.05 -7.94 15.53
CA GLY A 179 10.54 -7.19 16.67
C GLY A 179 9.59 -6.05 17.02
N ASP A 180 9.55 -5.67 18.29
CA ASP A 180 8.80 -4.50 18.72
C ASP A 180 9.59 -3.19 18.52
N LYS A 181 8.99 -2.04 18.84
CA LYS A 181 9.59 -0.71 18.64
C LYS A 181 11.02 -0.57 19.18
N PRO A 182 11.40 -1.13 20.35
CA PRO A 182 12.79 -1.04 20.83
C PRO A 182 13.80 -1.78 19.95
N GLN A 183 13.39 -2.86 19.28
CA GLN A 183 14.26 -3.67 18.41
C GLN A 183 14.26 -3.18 16.96
N ILE A 184 13.09 -2.80 16.45
CA ILE A 184 12.89 -2.27 15.10
C ILE A 184 12.05 -0.99 15.23
N PRO A 185 12.66 0.19 15.13
CA PRO A 185 11.93 1.44 15.35
C PRO A 185 10.86 1.66 14.29
N ALA A 186 9.95 2.59 14.58
CA ALA A 186 8.84 2.96 13.71
C ALA A 186 8.76 4.49 13.61
N PHE A 187 8.15 4.99 12.54
CA PHE A 187 8.02 6.42 12.30
C PHE A 187 6.89 7.04 13.13
N THR A 188 6.83 8.37 13.14
CA THR A 188 5.66 9.13 13.60
C THR A 188 4.95 9.70 12.37
N GLY A 189 3.66 9.40 12.21
CA GLY A 189 2.88 9.84 11.06
C GLY A 189 2.70 11.35 11.04
N SER A 190 2.94 11.98 9.89
CA SER A 190 2.85 13.43 9.72
C SER A 190 1.45 13.99 9.96
N GLN A 191 0.40 13.22 9.61
CA GLN A 191 -1.00 13.63 9.79
C GLN A 191 -1.57 13.16 11.14
N THR A 192 -1.20 11.96 11.59
CA THR A 192 -1.77 11.36 12.81
C THR A 192 -1.03 11.75 14.08
N SER A 193 0.25 12.14 13.97
CA SER A 193 1.18 12.28 15.10
C SER A 193 1.27 11.01 15.96
N LYS A 194 0.98 9.84 15.37
CA LYS A 194 1.03 8.52 16.03
C LYS A 194 2.05 7.62 15.34
N VAL A 195 2.47 6.58 16.06
CA VAL A 195 3.43 5.58 15.54
C VAL A 195 2.87 4.92 14.28
N THR A 196 3.71 4.77 13.26
CA THR A 196 3.35 4.13 11.99
C THR A 196 4.54 3.45 11.34
N ASP A 197 4.28 2.32 10.70
CA ASP A 197 5.23 1.63 9.81
C ASP A 197 5.02 2.01 8.32
N LEU A 198 3.99 2.81 8.00
CA LEU A 198 3.59 3.13 6.61
C LEU A 198 4.76 3.61 5.74
N TYR A 199 5.66 4.43 6.29
CA TYR A 199 6.77 5.00 5.51
C TYR A 199 7.86 3.98 5.15
N TYR A 200 7.86 2.78 5.72
CA TYR A 200 8.66 1.67 5.20
C TYR A 200 8.08 1.06 3.92
N ALA A 201 6.79 1.23 3.67
CA ALA A 201 6.08 0.68 2.52
C ALA A 201 5.83 1.72 1.41
N ALA A 202 5.71 3.01 1.76
CA ALA A 202 5.59 4.11 0.82
C ALA A 202 6.99 4.53 0.32
N ILE A 203 7.35 4.02 -0.85
CA ILE A 203 8.73 3.96 -1.36
C ILE A 203 8.87 4.79 -2.64
N SER A 204 7.85 4.76 -3.49
CA SER A 204 7.81 5.45 -4.76
C SER A 204 7.01 6.76 -4.67
N GLY A 205 7.21 7.64 -5.66
CA GLY A 205 6.35 8.83 -5.87
C GLY A 205 6.44 9.95 -4.84
N GLY A 206 7.05 9.72 -3.67
CA GLY A 206 7.02 10.68 -2.55
C GLY A 206 5.61 10.86 -1.95
N ASP A 207 4.69 9.95 -2.28
CA ASP A 207 3.33 9.93 -1.77
C ASP A 207 3.20 8.96 -0.59
N TYR A 208 1.97 8.73 -0.12
CA TYR A 208 1.67 7.91 1.05
C TYR A 208 1.15 6.52 0.70
N PHE A 209 1.05 6.17 -0.58
CA PHE A 209 0.56 4.85 -0.97
C PHE A 209 1.66 3.81 -0.75
N PRO A 210 1.32 2.65 -0.16
CA PRO A 210 2.28 1.57 0.00
C PRO A 210 2.53 0.85 -1.33
N ASP A 211 3.80 0.72 -1.72
CA ASP A 211 4.25 -0.04 -2.92
C ASP A 211 4.50 -1.52 -2.64
N LEU A 212 4.50 -1.89 -1.35
CA LEU A 212 4.65 -3.25 -0.87
C LEU A 212 3.71 -3.53 0.30
N TRP A 213 3.43 -4.81 0.52
CA TRP A 213 2.64 -5.24 1.65
C TRP A 213 3.53 -5.36 2.88
N LEU A 214 3.26 -4.56 3.90
CA LEU A 214 4.03 -4.53 5.13
C LEU A 214 3.25 -5.14 6.28
N GLY A 215 3.90 -6.01 7.04
CA GLY A 215 3.39 -6.52 8.32
C GLY A 215 4.46 -6.43 9.41
N ARG A 216 4.02 -6.49 10.67
CA ARG A 216 4.90 -6.57 11.83
C ARG A 216 4.47 -7.69 12.78
N PHE A 217 5.41 -8.55 13.13
CA PHE A 217 5.34 -9.38 14.33
C PHE A 217 5.97 -8.59 15.48
N SER A 218 5.14 -7.87 16.24
CA SER A 218 5.59 -7.12 17.41
C SER A 218 5.87 -8.11 18.54
N ALA A 219 7.14 -8.21 18.92
CA ALA A 219 7.63 -9.17 19.89
C ALA A 219 8.75 -8.56 20.72
N GLU A 220 8.65 -8.72 22.05
CA GLU A 220 9.70 -8.37 23.01
C GLU A 220 10.54 -9.60 23.42
N THR A 221 10.02 -10.81 23.18
CA THR A 221 10.65 -12.08 23.56
C THR A 221 10.58 -13.10 22.42
N SER A 222 11.47 -14.09 22.43
CA SER A 222 11.49 -15.18 21.43
C SER A 222 10.18 -15.98 21.44
N THR A 223 9.60 -16.23 22.61
CA THR A 223 8.32 -16.93 22.75
C THR A 223 7.16 -16.21 22.08
N HIS A 224 7.15 -14.87 22.04
CA HIS A 224 6.13 -14.13 21.28
C HIS A 224 6.23 -14.42 19.79
N VAL A 225 7.46 -14.49 19.26
CA VAL A 225 7.71 -14.83 17.85
C VAL A 225 7.27 -16.27 17.56
N ASP A 226 7.66 -17.23 18.41
CA ASP A 226 7.27 -18.65 18.24
C ASP A 226 5.76 -18.80 18.13
N VAL A 227 5.01 -18.19 19.06
CA VAL A 227 3.53 -18.25 19.08
C VAL A 227 2.92 -17.62 17.82
N MET A 228 3.47 -16.51 17.32
CA MET A 228 2.98 -15.90 16.07
C MET A 228 3.31 -16.74 14.84
N VAL A 229 4.51 -17.32 14.79
CA VAL A 229 4.95 -18.22 13.72
C VAL A 229 4.09 -19.47 13.68
N GLU A 230 3.89 -20.13 14.81
CA GLU A 230 3.06 -21.33 14.94
C GLU A 230 1.64 -21.06 14.44
N LYS A 231 0.98 -20.01 14.96
CA LYS A 231 -0.38 -19.63 14.51
C LYS A 231 -0.48 -19.41 13.01
N VAL A 232 0.49 -18.71 12.40
CA VAL A 232 0.46 -18.45 10.95
C VAL A 232 0.74 -19.71 10.14
N VAL A 233 1.74 -20.49 10.54
CA VAL A 233 2.12 -21.71 9.82
C VAL A 233 1.01 -22.75 9.91
N ASP A 234 0.42 -22.96 11.08
CA ASP A 234 -0.67 -23.92 11.29
C ASP A 234 -1.93 -23.50 10.52
N TYR A 235 -2.26 -22.20 10.56
CA TYR A 235 -3.33 -21.62 9.75
C TYR A 235 -3.13 -21.88 8.26
N GLU A 236 -1.94 -21.62 7.74
CA GLU A 236 -1.70 -21.79 6.31
C GLU A 236 -1.52 -23.24 5.87
N LYS A 237 -1.09 -24.14 6.76
CA LYS A 237 -1.03 -25.58 6.51
C LYS A 237 -2.38 -26.27 6.65
N THR A 238 -3.39 -25.58 7.18
CA THR A 238 -4.69 -26.16 7.57
C THR A 238 -4.54 -27.32 8.57
N ASP A 239 -3.51 -27.25 9.42
CA ASP A 239 -3.15 -28.29 10.39
C ASP A 239 -3.78 -27.96 11.75
N TRP A 240 -5.11 -27.97 11.81
CA TRP A 240 -5.87 -27.55 12.98
C TRP A 240 -6.43 -28.72 13.77
N SER A 241 -6.05 -28.82 15.03
CA SER A 241 -6.60 -29.81 15.97
C SER A 241 -8.07 -29.56 16.35
N SER A 242 -8.57 -28.33 16.15
CA SER A 242 -9.91 -27.89 16.54
C SER A 242 -11.00 -28.09 15.45
N GLY A 243 -10.66 -28.68 14.30
CA GLY A 243 -11.56 -28.79 13.15
C GLY A 243 -11.71 -27.47 12.37
N THR A 244 -12.68 -27.39 11.45
CA THR A 244 -12.83 -26.27 10.49
C THR A 244 -14.09 -25.43 10.66
N ASP A 245 -14.97 -25.78 11.61
CA ASP A 245 -16.29 -25.15 11.76
C ASP A 245 -16.22 -23.65 12.10
N TRP A 246 -15.15 -23.22 12.78
CA TRP A 246 -14.95 -21.83 13.17
C TRP A 246 -14.63 -20.92 11.99
N ILE A 247 -14.09 -21.45 10.88
CA ILE A 247 -13.64 -20.66 9.71
C ILE A 247 -14.81 -19.95 9.01
N LYS A 248 -16.03 -20.49 9.15
CA LYS A 248 -17.24 -19.94 8.52
C LYS A 248 -17.98 -18.94 9.42
N LYS A 249 -17.43 -18.60 10.57
CA LYS A 249 -18.03 -17.68 11.54
C LYS A 249 -17.25 -16.36 11.51
N ALA A 250 -17.96 -15.25 11.34
CA ALA A 250 -17.41 -13.90 11.32
C ALA A 250 -18.05 -13.07 12.44
#